data_AF-A0A919NA17-F1
#
_entry.id   AF-A0A919NA17-F1
#
_cell.length_a   1.000
_cell.length_b   1.000
_cell.length_c   1.000
_cell.angle_alpha   90.00
_cell.angle_beta   90.00
_cell.angle_gamma   90.00
#
_symmetry.space_group_name_H-M   'P 1'
#
loop_
_entity.id
_entity.type
_entity.pdbx_description
1 polymer ?
#
loop_
_entity_poly.entity_id
_entity_poly.type
_entity_poly.pdbx_seq_one_letter_code
_entity_poly.pdbx_strand_id
1 'polypeptide(L)'
;MEKQHPAYGVHQPTWPDATCGTCGEEWPCEPAVGALVAEHGTGLLLSAALWRTFDELARMLPGRSFSELRWRCFGQPLAHVADRLEEPLSCNHWSEVTA
;
A
#
# COMPACT_ATOMS: atom_id res chain seq x y z
N MET A 1 -13.14 -22.59 5.47
CA MET A 1 -14.22 -21.65 5.12
C MET A 1 -13.56 -20.38 4.61
N GLU A 2 -13.21 -20.36 3.31
CA GLU A 2 -12.71 -19.16 2.64
C GLU A 2 -13.82 -18.11 2.63
N LYS A 3 -13.60 -17.00 3.31
CA LYS A 3 -14.49 -15.84 3.21
C LYS A 3 -14.15 -15.15 1.88
N GLN A 4 -14.89 -15.49 0.84
CA GLN A 4 -14.97 -14.67 -0.37
C GLN A 4 -15.57 -13.31 0.02
N HIS A 5 -14.73 -12.29 0.13
CA HIS A 5 -15.17 -10.91 0.31
C HIS A 5 -15.46 -10.27 -1.06
N PRO A 6 -16.56 -9.50 -1.21
CA PRO A 6 -16.98 -8.96 -2.50
C PRO A 6 -16.00 -7.88 -2.99
N ALA A 7 -15.40 -8.11 -4.15
CA ALA A 7 -14.37 -7.27 -4.78
C ALA A 7 -14.91 -5.99 -5.46
N TYR A 8 -15.93 -5.33 -4.91
CA TYR A 8 -16.63 -4.23 -5.60
C TYR A 8 -16.67 -2.88 -4.85
N GLY A 9 -15.90 -2.72 -3.77
CA GLY A 9 -15.82 -1.47 -3.00
C GLY A 9 -14.46 -0.79 -3.09
N VAL A 10 -14.41 0.55 -2.96
CA VAL A 10 -13.15 1.26 -2.74
C VAL A 10 -12.62 0.90 -1.35
N HIS A 11 -11.45 0.25 -1.28
CA HIS A 11 -10.83 -0.20 -0.03
C HIS A 11 -10.20 0.98 0.75
N GLN A 12 -11.05 1.83 1.32
CA GLN A 12 -10.64 2.98 2.14
C GLN A 12 -10.50 2.61 3.62
N PRO A 13 -9.62 3.31 4.37
CA PRO A 13 -9.48 3.09 5.80
C PRO A 13 -10.68 3.65 6.58
N THR A 14 -11.07 2.95 7.63
CA THR A 14 -11.97 3.43 8.68
C THR A 14 -11.17 3.81 9.91
N TRP A 15 -11.31 5.06 10.35
CA TRP A 15 -10.64 5.62 11.51
C TRP A 15 -11.52 5.56 12.77
N PRO A 16 -10.94 5.42 13.98
CA PRO A 16 -9.51 5.45 14.31
C PRO A 16 -8.80 4.08 14.28
N ASP A 17 -9.53 3.01 13.96
CA ASP A 17 -9.06 1.62 14.09
C ASP A 17 -8.14 1.18 12.93
N ALA A 18 -8.03 1.99 11.87
CA ALA A 18 -7.18 1.73 10.72
C ALA A 18 -7.49 0.40 10.02
N THR A 19 -8.76 -0.02 10.05
CA THR A 19 -9.27 -1.19 9.34
C THR A 19 -9.80 -0.78 7.97
N CYS A 20 -9.85 -1.70 7.03
CA CYS A 20 -10.43 -1.44 5.72
C CYS A 20 -11.96 -1.52 5.82
N GLY A 21 -12.66 -0.45 5.43
CA GLY A 21 -14.13 -0.41 5.48
C GLY A 21 -14.82 -1.39 4.54
N THR A 22 -14.09 -1.97 3.57
CA THR A 22 -14.63 -2.96 2.62
C THR A 22 -14.38 -4.40 3.07
N CYS A 23 -13.14 -4.75 3.43
CA CYS A 23 -12.78 -6.13 3.77
C CYS A 23 -12.58 -6.40 5.26
N GLY A 24 -12.61 -5.38 6.12
CA GLY A 24 -12.42 -5.49 7.57
C GLY A 24 -10.98 -5.79 8.02
N GLU A 25 -10.08 -6.10 7.09
CA GLU A 25 -8.65 -6.34 7.35
C GLU A 25 -7.92 -5.06 7.76
N GLU A 26 -6.70 -5.20 8.27
CA GLU A 26 -5.83 -4.06 8.53
C GLU A 26 -5.57 -3.26 7.24
N TRP A 27 -5.81 -1.95 7.30
CA TRP A 27 -5.53 -1.06 6.18
C TRP A 27 -4.06 -0.59 6.24
N PRO A 28 -3.35 -0.55 5.09
CA PRO A 28 -3.82 -0.87 3.74
C PRO A 28 -3.77 -2.36 3.41
N CYS A 29 -4.93 -2.94 3.14
CA CYS A 29 -5.05 -4.32 2.68
C CYS A 29 -4.55 -4.48 1.23
N GLU A 30 -4.25 -5.70 0.80
CA GLU A 30 -3.70 -5.99 -0.54
C GLU A 30 -4.52 -5.40 -1.71
N PRO A 31 -5.88 -5.43 -1.71
CA PRO A 31 -6.65 -4.75 -2.75
C PRO A 31 -6.52 -3.21 -2.75
N ALA A 32 -6.34 -2.60 -1.57
CA ALA A 32 -6.11 -1.15 -1.46
C ALA A 32 -4.76 -0.77 -2.07
N VAL A 33 -3.72 -1.58 -1.79
CA VAL A 33 -2.39 -1.39 -2.40
C VAL A 33 -2.47 -1.58 -3.91
N GLY A 34 -3.17 -2.61 -4.38
CA GLY A 34 -3.40 -2.84 -5.80
C GLY A 34 -4.06 -1.65 -6.51
N ALA A 35 -5.07 -1.04 -5.88
CA ALA A 35 -5.72 0.16 -6.40
C ALA A 35 -4.77 1.37 -6.43
N LEU A 36 -3.99 1.60 -5.36
CA LEU A 36 -3.00 2.67 -5.31
C LEU A 36 -1.93 2.53 -6.41
N VAL A 37 -1.47 1.31 -6.65
CA VAL A 37 -0.51 1.01 -7.72
C VAL A 37 -1.13 1.18 -9.10
N ALA A 38 -2.39 0.77 -9.29
CA ALA A 38 -3.09 0.96 -10.55
C ALA A 38 -3.30 2.45 -10.88
N GLU A 39 -3.55 3.28 -9.86
CA GLU A 39 -3.78 4.72 -10.03
C GLU A 39 -2.49 5.52 -10.21
N HIS A 40 -1.44 5.19 -9.45
CA HIS A 40 -0.23 6.01 -9.38
C HIS A 40 1.02 5.33 -9.96
N GLY A 41 0.94 4.08 -10.40
CA GLY A 41 2.10 3.28 -10.76
C GLY A 41 2.95 2.92 -9.52
N THR A 42 4.25 2.72 -9.72
CA THR A 42 5.23 2.45 -8.66
C THR A 42 6.22 3.61 -8.51
N GLY A 43 7.14 3.52 -7.55
CA GLY A 43 8.22 4.49 -7.39
C GLY A 43 7.77 5.85 -6.83
N LEU A 44 8.18 6.96 -7.47
CA LEU A 44 8.00 8.31 -6.93
C LEU A 44 6.53 8.73 -6.84
N LEU A 45 5.70 8.41 -7.82
CA LEU A 45 4.29 8.78 -7.85
C LEU A 45 3.50 8.07 -6.74
N LEU A 46 3.74 6.77 -6.55
CA LEU A 46 3.21 6.03 -5.42
C LEU A 46 3.69 6.63 -4.09
N SER A 47 4.98 6.91 -3.95
CA SER A 47 5.55 7.49 -2.74
C SER A 47 4.91 8.85 -2.39
N ALA A 48 4.64 9.68 -3.39
CA ALA A 48 3.95 10.96 -3.20
C ALA A 48 2.49 10.78 -2.75
N ALA A 49 1.78 9.79 -3.29
CA ALA A 49 0.43 9.46 -2.85
C ALA A 49 0.40 8.99 -1.39
N LEU A 50 1.32 8.09 -1.02
CA LEU A 50 1.46 7.60 0.35
C LEU A 50 1.81 8.72 1.35
N TRP A 51 2.60 9.73 0.93
CA TRP A 51 2.85 10.92 1.75
C TRP A 51 1.61 11.77 1.99
N ARG A 52 0.75 11.96 0.98
CA ARG A 52 -0.52 12.68 1.17
C ARG A 52 -1.40 11.96 2.18
N THR A 53 -1.52 10.63 2.06
CA THR A 53 -2.24 9.81 3.03
C THR A 53 -1.66 10.02 4.43
N PHE A 54 -0.36 9.89 4.62
CA PHE A 54 0.26 10.09 5.93
C PHE A 54 -0.08 11.45 6.55
N ASP A 55 0.01 12.53 5.77
CA ASP A 55 -0.25 13.90 6.23
C ASP A 55 -1.71 14.07 6.67
N GLU A 56 -2.65 13.50 5.91
CA GLU A 56 -4.06 13.46 6.30
C GLU A 56 -4.27 12.69 7.62
N LEU A 57 -3.62 11.53 7.78
CA LEU A 57 -3.74 10.72 8.99
C LEU A 57 -3.12 11.40 10.21
N ALA A 58 -1.97 12.04 10.05
CA ALA A 58 -1.31 12.77 11.12
C ALA A 58 -2.22 13.89 11.67
N ARG A 59 -3.02 14.54 10.81
CA ARG A 59 -4.01 15.55 11.22
C ARG A 59 -5.23 14.93 11.90
N MET A 60 -5.75 13.83 11.36
CA MET A 60 -6.96 13.18 11.90
C MET A 60 -6.71 12.45 13.21
N LEU A 61 -5.47 11.98 13.45
CA LEU A 61 -5.12 11.11 14.56
C LEU A 61 -3.95 11.69 15.37
N PRO A 62 -4.12 12.85 16.03
CA PRO A 62 -3.03 13.57 16.70
C PRO A 62 -2.39 12.80 17.88
N GLY A 63 -3.00 11.68 18.32
CA GLY A 63 -2.45 10.80 19.37
C GLY A 63 -1.65 9.60 18.85
N ARG A 64 -1.55 9.40 17.53
CA ARG A 64 -0.82 8.26 16.96
C ARG A 64 0.66 8.57 16.82
N SER A 65 1.51 7.57 17.06
CA SER A 65 2.95 7.74 16.94
C SER A 65 3.37 7.88 15.47
N PHE A 66 4.43 8.65 15.23
CA PHE A 66 5.04 8.76 13.91
C PHE A 66 5.38 7.39 13.31
N SER A 67 5.94 6.49 14.13
CA SER A 67 6.34 5.14 13.69
C SER A 67 5.14 4.30 13.23
N GLU A 68 4.01 4.39 13.93
CA GLU A 68 2.77 3.70 13.54
C GLU A 68 2.25 4.23 12.19
N LEU A 69 2.15 5.56 12.06
CA LEU A 69 1.69 6.18 10.81
C LEU A 69 2.64 5.89 9.64
N ARG A 70 3.95 5.92 9.87
CA ARG A 70 4.98 5.58 8.87
C ARG A 70 4.84 4.13 8.43
N TRP A 71 4.65 3.19 9.37
CA TRP A 71 4.48 1.78 9.03
C TRP A 71 3.25 1.58 8.14
N ARG A 72 2.09 2.12 8.53
CA ARG A 72 0.83 1.99 7.78
C ARG A 72 0.90 2.64 6.40
N CYS A 73 1.48 3.84 6.30
CA CYS A 73 1.48 4.59 5.04
C CYS A 73 2.61 4.19 4.10
N PHE A 74 3.74 3.67 4.60
CA PHE A 74 4.88 3.34 3.76
C PHE A 74 5.31 1.89 3.89
N GLY A 75 5.57 1.43 5.12
CA GLY A 75 6.12 0.09 5.36
C GLY A 75 5.24 -1.01 4.75
N GLN A 76 3.97 -1.05 5.12
CA GLN A 76 3.04 -2.08 4.68
C GLN A 76 2.74 -2.01 3.15
N PRO A 77 2.41 -0.84 2.55
CA PRO A 77 2.25 -0.74 1.10
C PRO A 77 3.47 -1.17 0.31
N LEU A 78 4.67 -0.74 0.71
CA LEU A 78 5.89 -1.05 -0.02
C LEU A 78 6.28 -2.52 0.11
N ALA A 79 5.97 -3.16 1.24
CA ALA A 79 6.11 -4.61 1.38
C ALA A 79 5.18 -5.35 0.39
N HIS A 80 3.90 -4.97 0.33
CA HIS A 80 2.96 -5.55 -0.64
C HIS A 80 3.37 -5.30 -2.11
N VAL A 81 3.97 -4.15 -2.41
CA VAL A 81 4.51 -3.88 -3.75
C VAL A 81 5.73 -4.73 -4.03
N ALA A 82 6.64 -4.87 -3.07
CA ALA A 82 7.83 -5.71 -3.21
C ALA A 82 7.45 -7.17 -3.49
N ASP A 83 6.52 -7.73 -2.71
CA ASP A 83 6.01 -9.10 -2.91
C ASP A 83 5.43 -9.31 -4.33
N ARG A 84 4.85 -8.25 -4.92
CA ARG A 84 4.29 -8.29 -6.29
C ARG A 84 5.34 -8.08 -7.39
N LEU A 85 6.48 -7.48 -7.06
CA LEU A 85 7.59 -7.24 -7.98
C LEU A 85 8.61 -8.38 -7.99
N GLU A 86 8.51 -9.36 -7.08
CA GLU A 86 9.25 -10.62 -7.12
C GLU A 86 8.79 -11.54 -8.28
N GLU A 87 8.62 -11.01 -9.49
CA GLU A 87 9.10 -11.75 -10.65
C GLU A 87 10.62 -11.86 -10.47
N PRO A 88 11.23 -13.06 -10.64
CA PRO A 88 12.66 -13.17 -10.50
C PRO A 88 13.27 -12.23 -11.54
N LEU A 89 13.92 -11.17 -11.06
CA LEU A 89 14.94 -10.49 -11.83
C LEU A 89 16.00 -11.56 -12.10
N SER A 90 15.80 -12.30 -13.18
CA SER A 90 16.79 -13.19 -13.75
C SER A 90 18.02 -12.33 -13.92
N CYS A 91 19.11 -12.75 -13.27
CA CYS A 91 20.40 -12.07 -13.23
C CYS A 91 20.98 -11.76 -14.64
N ASN A 92 20.32 -12.22 -15.71
CA ASN A 92 20.74 -12.09 -17.09
C ASN A 92 20.25 -10.80 -17.79
N HIS A 93 19.33 -10.01 -17.22
CA HIS A 93 18.76 -8.86 -17.94
C HIS A 93 19.68 -7.62 -18.00
N TRP A 94 20.67 -7.52 -17.10
CA TRP A 94 21.59 -6.35 -17.06
C TRP A 94 22.78 -6.45 -18.02
N SER A 95 22.99 -7.61 -18.66
CA SER A 95 24.15 -7.81 -19.56
C SER A 95 23.93 -7.29 -20.98
N GLU A 96 22.68 -6.98 -21.38
CA GLU A 96 22.37 -6.57 -22.76
C GLU A 96 22.28 -5.05 -22.97
N VAL A 97 22.26 -4.26 -21.89
CA VAL A 97 22.16 -2.78 -21.99
C VAL A 97 23.54 -2.12 -22.14
N THR A 98 24.63 -2.88 -22.05
CA THR A 98 26.01 -2.37 -22.13
C THR A 98 26.84 -2.97 -23.27
N ALA A 99 26.23 -3.59 -24.28
CA ALA A 99 26.92 -4.15 -25.44
C ALA A 99 26.83 -3.23 -26.67
#